data_AF-A0A9D2GPV7-F1
#
_entry.id   AF-A0A9D2GPV7-F1
#
_cell.length_a   1.000
_cell.length_b   1.000
_cell.length_c   1.000
_cell.angle_alpha   90.00
_cell.angle_beta   90.00
_cell.angle_gamma   90.00
#
_symmetry.space_group_name_H-M   'P 1'
#
loop_
_entity.id
_entity.type
_entity.pdbx_description
1 polymer ?
#
loop_
_entity_poly.entity_id
_entity_poly.type
_entity_poly.pdbx_seq_one_letter_code
_entity_poly.pdbx_strand_id
1 'polypeptide(L)'
;VIVEHPVPEEDLARMASLFNVDRVDRLPEGYLDNVRLHFPDECGRHKLLDLLGDFSLAGRRIKGHVIADKSGHRINTIVAGILREQILKTYNN
;
A
#
# COMPACT_ATOMS: atom_id res chain seq x y z
N VAL A 1 9.95 1.77 -3.16
CA VAL A 1 9.83 1.95 -1.70
C VAL A 1 10.22 3.38 -1.40
N ILE A 2 9.32 4.16 -0.79
CA ILE A 2 9.58 5.57 -0.43
C ILE A 2 10.23 5.56 0.95
N VAL A 3 11.28 6.35 1.13
CA VAL A 3 12.04 6.37 2.38
C VAL A 3 11.95 7.76 2.99
N GLU A 4 11.01 7.92 3.93
CA GLU A 4 10.71 9.21 4.56
C GLU A 4 11.75 9.63 5.62
N HIS A 5 12.51 8.67 6.18
CA HIS A 5 13.46 8.90 7.28
C HIS A 5 14.87 8.46 6.91
N PRO A 6 15.94 9.03 7.50
CA PRO A 6 17.30 8.49 7.40
C PRO A 6 17.32 7.02 7.85
N VAL A 7 17.87 6.15 7.00
CA VAL A 7 17.99 4.71 7.18
C VAL A 7 19.49 4.49 7.39
N PRO A 8 19.89 3.85 8.50
CA PRO A 8 21.28 3.56 8.79
C PRO A 8 21.96 2.80 7.64
N GLU A 9 23.27 3.00 7.45
CA GLU A 9 24.03 2.28 6.42
C GLU A 9 23.96 0.75 6.58
N GLU A 10 23.83 0.26 7.81
CA GLU A 10 23.62 -1.17 8.11
C GLU A 10 22.35 -1.72 7.47
N ASP A 11 21.25 -0.96 7.55
CA ASP A 11 19.98 -1.35 6.94
C ASP A 11 20.03 -1.25 5.41
N LEU A 12 20.77 -0.28 4.85
CA LEU A 12 20.99 -0.19 3.41
C LEU A 12 21.80 -1.39 2.88
N ALA A 13 22.84 -1.80 3.61
CA ALA A 13 23.62 -3.01 3.28
C ALA A 13 22.78 -4.29 3.37
N ARG A 14 21.91 -4.38 4.38
CA ARG A 14 20.95 -5.48 4.53
C ARG A 14 19.91 -5.50 3.40
N MET A 15 19.43 -4.34 2.97
CA MET A 15 18.53 -4.23 1.81
C MET A 15 19.24 -4.65 0.52
N ALA A 16 20.49 -4.22 0.31
CA ALA A 16 21.28 -4.59 -0.87
C ALA A 16 21.46 -6.11 -1.01
N SER A 17 21.73 -6.81 0.10
CA SER A 17 21.83 -8.27 0.10
C SER A 17 20.49 -8.96 -0.16
N LEU A 18 19.39 -8.45 0.39
CA LEU A 18 18.04 -9.00 0.18
C LEU A 18 17.54 -8.81 -1.25
N PHE A 19 17.87 -7.68 -1.89
CA PHE A 19 17.48 -7.39 -3.26
C PHE A 19 18.49 -7.88 -4.31
N ASN A 20 19.60 -8.48 -3.86
CA ASN A 20 20.68 -9.00 -4.71
C ASN A 20 21.22 -7.92 -5.69
N VAL A 21 21.48 -6.73 -5.15
CA VAL A 21 22.04 -5.58 -5.88
C VAL A 21 23.31 -5.09 -5.20
N ASP A 22 24.28 -4.60 -5.96
CA ASP A 22 25.61 -4.22 -5.45
C ASP A 22 25.56 -3.09 -4.42
N ARG A 23 24.62 -2.14 -4.59
CA ARG A 23 24.44 -1.00 -3.69
C ARG A 23 23.01 -0.46 -3.80
N VAL A 24 22.44 -0.13 -2.65
CA VAL A 24 21.18 0.62 -2.57
C VAL A 24 21.52 1.98 -2.01
N ASP A 25 21.39 3.02 -2.83
CA ASP A 25 21.63 4.41 -2.42
C ASP A 25 20.32 5.18 -2.32
N ARG A 26 20.36 6.42 -1.86
CA ARG A 26 19.19 7.32 -1.87
C ARG A 26 19.29 8.33 -2.99
N LEU A 27 18.21 8.47 -3.75
CA LEU A 27 17.99 9.63 -4.59
C LEU A 27 17.54 10.82 -3.72
N PRO A 28 17.93 12.06 -4.07
CA PRO A 28 17.56 13.28 -3.33
C PRO A 28 16.05 13.45 -3.12
N GLU A 29 15.25 12.80 -3.97
CA GLU A 29 13.79 12.84 -3.99
C GLU A 29 13.13 11.89 -2.97
N GLY A 30 13.91 11.17 -2.15
CA GLY A 30 13.39 10.25 -1.13
C GLY A 30 13.11 8.83 -1.62
N TYR A 31 13.58 8.50 -2.83
CA TYR A 31 13.53 7.15 -3.39
C TYR A 31 14.85 6.41 -3.17
N LEU A 32 14.80 5.08 -3.12
CA LEU A 32 16.01 4.27 -3.23
C LEU A 32 16.46 4.24 -4.70
N ASP A 33 17.76 4.39 -4.93
CA ASP A 33 18.43 4.47 -6.25
C ASP A 33 18.23 3.20 -7.10
N ASN A 34 17.85 2.09 -6.46
CA ASN A 34 17.50 0.85 -7.16
C ASN A 34 16.06 0.82 -7.71
N VAL A 35 15.24 1.87 -7.50
CA VAL A 35 13.85 1.91 -7.94
C VAL A 35 13.71 2.86 -9.14
N ARG A 36 13.75 2.31 -10.35
CA ARG A 36 13.18 3.02 -11.51
C ARG A 36 11.66 2.94 -11.41
N LEU A 37 11.01 4.07 -11.21
CA LEU A 37 9.55 4.14 -11.24
C LEU A 37 9.03 3.67 -12.60
N HIS A 38 8.10 2.73 -12.60
CA HIS A 38 7.41 2.30 -13.82
C HIS A 38 6.40 3.36 -14.28
N PHE A 39 5.85 4.13 -13.34
CA PHE A 39 4.88 5.19 -13.60
C PHE A 39 5.19 6.43 -12.76
N PRO A 40 4.95 7.65 -13.30
CA PRO A 40 5.12 8.90 -12.53
C PRO A 40 4.26 8.97 -11.26
N ASP A 41 3.12 8.28 -11.23
CA ASP A 41 2.14 8.25 -10.15
C ASP A 41 2.12 6.92 -9.37
N GLU A 42 3.18 6.12 -9.45
CA GLU A 42 3.25 4.76 -8.88
C GLU A 42 2.90 4.72 -7.38
N CYS A 43 3.30 5.75 -6.62
CA CYS A 43 2.94 5.86 -5.21
C CYS A 43 1.43 5.98 -4.97
N GLY A 44 0.73 6.74 -5.82
CA GLY A 44 -0.74 6.86 -5.77
C GLY A 44 -1.43 5.55 -6.17
N ARG A 45 -0.90 4.86 -7.18
CA ARG A 45 -1.39 3.55 -7.61
C ARG A 45 -1.21 2.47 -6.55
N HIS A 46 -0.10 2.51 -5.81
CA HIS A 46 0.13 1.60 -4.69
C HIS A 46 -0.93 1.79 -3.60
N LYS A 47 -1.22 3.04 -3.21
CA LYS A 47 -2.31 3.32 -2.26
C LYS A 47 -3.68 2.86 -2.75
N LEU A 48 -3.95 2.97 -4.04
CA LEU A 48 -5.16 2.41 -4.64
C LEU A 48 -5.17 0.87 -4.53
N LEU A 49 -4.05 0.22 -4.81
CA LEU A 49 -3.92 -1.24 -4.67
C LEU A 49 -4.13 -1.69 -3.22
N ASP A 50 -3.57 -0.96 -2.25
CA ASP A 50 -3.77 -1.18 -0.82
C ASP A 50 -5.25 -1.09 -0.44
N LEU A 51 -5.94 -0.04 -0.90
CA LEU A 51 -7.38 0.15 -0.67
C LEU A 51 -8.18 -1.04 -1.22
N LEU A 52 -7.87 -1.51 -2.43
CA LEU A 52 -8.52 -2.67 -3.04
C LEU A 52 -8.25 -3.95 -2.24
N GLY A 53 -7.03 -4.13 -1.74
CA GLY A 53 -6.64 -5.24 -0.88
C GLY A 53 -7.43 -5.24 0.43
N ASP A 54 -7.49 -4.11 1.13
CA ASP A 54 -8.24 -3.98 2.38
C ASP A 54 -9.75 -4.22 2.17
N PHE A 55 -10.33 -3.71 1.08
CA PHE A 55 -11.74 -3.91 0.75
C PHE A 55 -12.08 -5.36 0.39
N SER A 56 -11.10 -6.15 -0.08
CA SER A 56 -11.29 -7.57 -0.34
C SER A 56 -11.65 -8.37 0.93
N LEU A 57 -11.28 -7.86 2.12
CA LEU A 57 -11.61 -8.45 3.42
C LEU A 57 -13.12 -8.43 3.72
N ALA A 58 -13.91 -7.61 3.03
CA ALA A 58 -15.36 -7.62 3.12
C ALA A 58 -15.97 -8.98 2.72
N GLY A 59 -15.23 -9.81 1.97
CA GLY A 59 -15.59 -11.20 1.66
C GLY A 59 -16.57 -11.35 0.49
N ARG A 60 -16.95 -10.26 -0.17
CA ARG A 60 -17.69 -10.28 -1.44
C ARG A 60 -17.19 -9.19 -2.37
N ARG A 61 -17.45 -9.35 -3.68
CA ARG A 61 -17.18 -8.31 -4.67
C ARG A 61 -18.10 -7.12 -4.44
N ILE A 62 -17.51 -5.96 -4.22
CA ILE A 62 -18.22 -4.69 -4.07
C ILE A 62 -18.43 -4.10 -5.46
N LYS A 63 -19.69 -3.80 -5.79
CA LYS A 63 -20.04 -3.05 -7.00
C LYS A 63 -20.48 -1.66 -6.56
N GLY A 64 -19.58 -0.69 -6.63
CA GLY A 64 -19.83 0.68 -6.19
C GLY A 64 -18.71 1.63 -6.59
N HIS A 65 -18.91 2.91 -6.32
CA HIS A 65 -17.91 3.95 -6.48
C HIS A 65 -17.32 4.30 -5.12
N VAL A 66 -15.99 4.26 -5.00
CA VAL A 66 -15.27 4.53 -3.74
C VAL A 66 -14.39 5.75 -3.94
N ILE A 67 -14.52 6.73 -3.05
CA ILE A 67 -13.66 7.91 -2.98
C ILE A 67 -12.92 7.83 -1.64
N ALA A 68 -11.60 7.89 -1.70
CA ALA A 68 -10.74 7.82 -0.53
C ALA A 68 -9.74 8.98 -0.56
N ASP A 69 -9.78 9.85 0.45
CA ASP A 69 -8.83 10.96 0.61
C ASP A 69 -7.91 10.68 1.79
N LYS A 70 -6.59 10.70 1.53
CA LYS A 70 -5.53 10.40 2.52
C LYS A 70 -5.79 9.15 3.37
N SER A 71 -6.43 8.13 2.78
CA SER A 71 -6.77 6.89 3.47
C SER A 71 -5.54 6.02 3.73
N GLY A 72 -5.59 5.25 4.81
CA GLY A 72 -4.60 4.21 5.11
C GLY A 72 -5.28 2.95 5.63
N HIS A 73 -4.50 1.89 5.85
CA HIS A 73 -5.02 0.55 6.17
C HIS A 73 -6.01 0.52 7.33
N ARG A 74 -5.77 1.31 8.40
CA ARG A 74 -6.66 1.31 9.57
C ARG A 74 -8.10 1.68 9.20
N ILE A 75 -8.29 2.78 8.46
CA ILE A 75 -9.64 3.22 8.10
C ILE A 75 -10.26 2.28 7.06
N ASN A 76 -9.45 1.80 6.10
CA ASN A 76 -9.91 0.88 5.07
C ASN A 76 -10.46 -0.42 5.67
N THR A 77 -9.73 -1.02 6.62
CA THR A 77 -10.14 -2.27 7.30
C THR A 77 -11.39 -2.07 8.16
N ILE A 78 -11.53 -0.92 8.84
CA ILE A 78 -12.75 -0.60 9.59
C ILE A 78 -13.96 -0.55 8.63
N VAL A 79 -13.82 0.15 7.50
CA VAL A 79 -14.89 0.24 6.49
C VAL A 79 -15.19 -1.13 5.90
N ALA A 80 -14.19 -1.95 5.60
CA ALA A 80 -14.38 -3.32 5.11
C ALA A 80 -15.15 -4.20 6.11
N GLY A 81 -14.90 -4.04 7.42
CA GLY A 81 -15.64 -4.70 8.49
C GLY A 81 -17.11 -4.27 8.53
N ILE A 82 -17.39 -2.97 8.46
CA ILE A 82 -18.75 -2.43 8.40
C ILE A 82 -19.49 -2.98 7.17
N LEU A 83 -18.84 -2.99 6.00
CA LEU A 83 -19.41 -3.54 4.78
C LEU A 83 -19.75 -5.02 4.93
N ARG A 84 -18.86 -5.81 5.54
CA ARG A 84 -19.09 -7.23 5.83
C ARG A 84 -20.33 -7.43 6.70
N GLU A 85 -20.49 -6.65 7.76
CA GLU A 85 -21.68 -6.72 8.62
C GLU A 85 -22.97 -6.41 7.86
N GLN A 86 -22.96 -5.37 7.01
CA GLN A 86 -24.12 -5.01 6.20
C GLN A 86 -24.45 -6.11 5.19
N ILE A 87 -23.43 -6.68 4.53
CA ILE A 87 -23.60 -7.83 3.63
C ILE A 87 -24.28 -8.98 4.39
N LEU A 88 -23.78 -9.39 5.55
CA LEU A 88 -24.35 -10.49 6.33
C LEU A 88 -25.80 -10.21 6.77
N LYS A 89 -26.12 -8.97 7.17
CA LYS A 89 -27.50 -8.57 7.52
C LYS A 89 -28.45 -8.71 6.34
N THR A 90 -28.04 -8.35 5.13
CA THR A 90 -28.86 -8.48 3.92
C THR A 90 -29.12 -9.94 3.53
N TYR A 91 -28.23 -10.89 3.85
CA TYR A 91 -28.44 -12.31 3.56
C TYR A 91 -29.27 -13.06 4.61
N ASN A 92 -29.27 -12.61 5.86
CA ASN A 92 -29.98 -13.26 6.97
C ASN A 92 -31.44 -12.77 7.13
N ASN A 93 -31.89 -11.87 6.25
CA ASN A 93 -33.22 -11.26 6.24
C ASN A 93 -33.93 -11.64 4.93
#